data_AF-A0A1V5CZP5-F1
#
_entry.id   AF-A0A1V5CZP5-F1
#
_cell.length_a   1.000
_cell.length_b   1.000
_cell.length_c   1.000
_cell.angle_alpha   90.00
_cell.angle_beta   90.00
_cell.angle_gamma   90.00
#
_symmetry.space_group_name_H-M   'P 1'
#
loop_
_entity.id
_entity.type
_entity.pdbx_description
1 polymer ?
#
loop_
_entity_poly.entity_id
_entity_poly.type
_entity_poly.pdbx_seq_one_letter_code
_entity_poly.pdbx_strand_id
1 'polypeptide(L)'
;MVQPKVSFHLRTLKKAKLLKDRKEGKWMHYRIDDTDMFKRFLVLSVHEEINDEVLKDDKKRLKEFMKNKTECLPGDGATCKGSAKR
;
A
#
# COMPACT_ATOMS: atom_id res chain seq x y z
N MET A 1 2.80 -22.84 -4.24
CA MET A 1 2.98 -21.45 -3.78
C MET A 1 1.78 -20.62 -4.24
N VAL A 2 0.92 -20.19 -3.33
CA VAL A 2 -0.22 -19.33 -3.68
C VAL A 2 0.32 -17.90 -3.86
N GLN A 3 0.20 -17.35 -5.07
CA GLN A 3 0.55 -15.97 -5.32
C GLN A 3 -0.29 -15.07 -4.40
N PRO A 4 0.29 -14.07 -3.72
CA PRO A 4 -0.48 -13.12 -2.93
C PRO A 4 -1.55 -12.47 -3.81
N LYS A 5 -2.82 -12.59 -3.43
CA LYS A 5 -3.96 -12.02 -4.18
C LYS A 5 -3.75 -10.54 -4.50
N VAL A 6 -3.05 -9.81 -3.63
CA VAL A 6 -2.69 -8.40 -3.79
C VAL A 6 -1.89 -8.13 -5.07
N SER A 7 -0.90 -8.97 -5.40
CA SER A 7 -0.09 -8.78 -6.61
C SER A 7 -0.91 -8.95 -7.89
N PHE A 8 -1.87 -9.88 -7.87
CA PHE A 8 -2.82 -10.05 -8.97
C PHE A 8 -3.70 -8.81 -9.14
N HIS A 9 -4.30 -8.30 -8.05
CA HIS A 9 -5.12 -7.09 -8.10
C HIS A 9 -4.34 -5.86 -8.59
N LEU A 10 -3.11 -5.64 -8.11
CA LEU A 10 -2.26 -4.54 -8.58
C LEU A 10 -1.97 -4.63 -10.09
N ARG A 11 -1.74 -5.85 -10.61
CA ARG A 11 -1.55 -6.06 -12.05
C ARG A 11 -2.81 -5.72 -12.83
N THR A 12 -3.99 -6.11 -12.35
CA THR A 12 -5.27 -5.80 -12.97
C THR A 12 -5.55 -4.30 -12.97
N LEU A 13 -5.33 -3.62 -11.83
CA LEU A 13 -5.49 -2.16 -11.71
C LEU A 13 -4.52 -1.38 -12.60
N LYS A 14 -3.27 -1.85 -12.74
CA LYS A 14 -2.30 -1.31 -13.68
C LYS A 14 -2.77 -1.47 -15.13
N LYS A 15 -3.27 -2.66 -15.51
CA LYS A 15 -3.83 -2.90 -16.86
C LYS A 15 -5.02 -1.97 -17.16
N ALA A 16 -5.86 -1.70 -16.16
CA ALA A 16 -6.97 -0.76 -16.24
C ALA A 16 -6.54 0.72 -16.24
N LYS A 17 -5.23 1.02 -16.18
CA LYS A 17 -4.66 2.37 -16.11
C LYS A 17 -5.15 3.18 -14.90
N LEU A 18 -5.47 2.53 -13.79
CA LEU A 18 -5.86 3.19 -12.53
C LEU A 18 -4.68 3.44 -11.59
N LEU A 19 -3.53 2.81 -11.86
CA LEU A 19 -2.31 2.96 -11.07
C LEU A 19 -1.13 3.36 -11.95
N LYS A 20 -0.21 4.12 -11.36
CA LYS A 20 1.16 4.30 -11.84
C LYS A 20 2.10 3.47 -10.97
N ASP A 21 3.11 2.88 -11.60
CA ASP A 21 4.14 2.14 -10.90
C ASP A 21 5.54 2.71 -11.17
N ARG A 22 6.42 2.54 -10.18
CA ARG A 22 7.82 2.94 -10.24
C ARG A 22 8.68 1.87 -9.55
N LYS A 23 9.77 1.47 -10.19
CA LYS A 23 10.76 0.57 -9.60
C LYS A 23 11.86 1.39 -8.94
N GLU A 24 12.14 1.11 -7.67
CA GLU A 24 13.20 1.73 -6.88
C GLU A 24 14.08 0.63 -6.28
N GLY A 25 15.20 0.35 -6.95
CA GLY A 25 16.06 -0.76 -6.58
C GLY A 25 15.31 -2.10 -6.59
N LYS A 26 15.14 -2.69 -5.41
CA LYS A 26 14.42 -3.97 -5.22
C LYS A 26 12.91 -3.80 -5.00
N TRP A 27 12.42 -2.56 -4.84
CA TRP A 27 11.03 -2.28 -4.47
C TRP A 27 10.21 -1.80 -5.67
N MET A 28 8.93 -2.20 -5.69
CA MET A 28 7.93 -1.70 -6.63
C MET A 28 6.95 -0.82 -5.88
N HIS A 29 6.90 0.46 -6.24
CA HIS A 29 5.99 1.43 -5.67
C HIS A 29 4.79 1.61 -6.60
N TYR A 30 3.60 1.69 -6.01
CA TYR A 30 2.35 1.93 -6.71
C TYR A 30 1.70 3.20 -6.16
N ARG A 31 1.14 4.01 -7.05
CA ARG A 31 0.29 5.15 -6.69
C ARG A 31 -0.96 5.18 -7.56
N ILE A 32 -2.02 5.79 -7.06
CA ILE A 32 -3.23 6.05 -7.84
C ILE A 32 -2.88 6.97 -9.01
N ASP A 33 -3.45 6.69 -10.18
CA ASP A 33 -3.39 7.60 -11.32
C ASP A 33 -4.55 8.60 -11.27
N ASP A 34 -4.26 9.78 -10.77
CA ASP A 34 -5.17 10.90 -10.56
C ASP A 34 -5.13 11.94 -11.69
N THR A 35 -4.55 11.63 -12.85
CA THR A 35 -4.50 12.61 -13.95
C THR A 35 -5.86 12.90 -14.57
N ASP A 36 -6.80 11.96 -14.43
CA ASP A 36 -8.13 12.03 -15.04
C ASP A 36 -9.21 12.23 -13.96
N MET A 37 -10.18 13.10 -14.24
CA MET A 37 -11.22 13.47 -13.28
C MET A 37 -12.18 12.30 -12.97
N PHE A 38 -12.49 11.45 -13.95
CA PHE A 38 -13.34 10.28 -13.74
C PHE A 38 -12.66 9.24 -12.86
N LYS A 39 -11.33 9.06 -13.00
CA LYS A 39 -10.55 8.20 -12.09
C LYS A 39 -10.61 8.71 -10.65
N ARG A 40 -10.54 10.02 -10.43
CA ARG A 40 -10.67 10.61 -9.09
C ARG A 40 -12.06 10.36 -8.51
N PHE A 41 -13.11 10.59 -9.29
CA PHE A 41 -14.48 10.32 -8.84
C PHE A 41 -14.68 8.84 -8.50
N LEU A 42 -14.19 7.92 -9.32
CA LEU A 42 -14.25 6.49 -9.04
C LEU A 42 -13.61 6.16 -7.68
N VAL A 43 -12.40 6.67 -7.42
CA VAL A 43 -11.72 6.46 -6.14
C VAL A 43 -12.52 7.05 -4.98
N LEU A 44 -13.11 8.22 -5.15
CA LEU A 44 -13.93 8.87 -4.13
C LEU A 44 -15.20 8.06 -3.83
N SER A 45 -15.92 7.60 -4.85
CA SER A 45 -17.13 6.79 -4.69
C SER A 45 -16.84 5.49 -3.94
N VAL A 46 -15.73 4.82 -4.28
CA VAL A 46 -15.31 3.63 -3.54
C VAL A 46 -14.95 3.98 -2.10
N HIS A 47 -14.31 5.13 -1.86
CA HIS A 47 -13.95 5.57 -0.52
C HIS A 47 -15.17 5.81 0.37
N GLU A 48 -16.24 6.40 -0.19
CA GLU A 48 -17.49 6.66 0.53
C GLU A 48 -18.24 5.38 0.93
N GLU A 49 -18.12 4.30 0.15
CA GLU A 49 -18.77 3.02 0.46
C GLU A 49 -18.00 2.17 1.48
N ILE A 50 -16.73 2.47 1.75
CA ILE A 50 -15.94 1.68 2.69
C ILE A 50 -16.40 1.97 4.12
N ASN A 51 -16.88 0.93 4.80
CA ASN A 51 -17.31 1.03 6.20
C ASN A 51 -16.12 1.32 7.13
N ASP A 52 -16.25 2.37 7.94
CA ASP A 52 -15.25 2.80 8.91
C ASP A 52 -14.87 1.72 9.94
N GLU A 53 -15.78 0.81 10.28
CA GLU A 53 -15.50 -0.28 11.22
C GLU A 53 -14.43 -1.24 10.68
N VAL A 54 -14.42 -1.49 9.37
CA VAL A 54 -13.40 -2.32 8.71
C VAL A 54 -12.02 -1.62 8.75
N LEU A 55 -12.01 -0.29 8.74
CA LEU A 55 -10.78 0.50 8.73
C LEU A 55 -10.21 0.78 10.13
N LYS A 56 -10.99 0.65 11.20
CA LYS A 56 -10.54 0.97 12.57
C LYS A 56 -9.33 0.14 12.98
N ASP A 57 -9.40 -1.17 12.75
CA ASP A 57 -8.33 -2.10 13.13
C ASP A 57 -7.07 -1.86 12.30
N ASP A 58 -7.21 -1.63 10.99
CA ASP A 58 -6.08 -1.30 10.12
C ASP A 58 -5.45 0.04 10.49
N LYS A 59 -6.25 1.07 10.81
CA LYS A 59 -5.75 2.36 11.32
C LYS A 59 -4.99 2.18 12.63
N LYS A 60 -5.46 1.32 13.54
CA LYS A 60 -4.78 1.02 14.81
C LYS A 60 -3.44 0.32 14.57
N ARG A 61 -3.43 -0.74 13.75
CA ARG A 61 -2.21 -1.46 13.34
C ARG A 61 -1.20 -0.53 12.66
N LEU A 62 -1.67 0.37 11.79
CA LEU A 62 -0.83 1.36 11.14
C LEU A 62 -0.20 2.32 12.15
N LYS A 63 -0.97 2.83 13.12
CA LYS A 63 -0.46 3.71 14.18
C LYS A 63 0.61 3.01 15.02
N GLU A 64 0.37 1.76 15.41
CA GLU A 64 1.35 0.94 16.14
C GLU A 64 2.62 0.70 15.31
N PHE A 65 2.47 0.35 14.03
CA PHE A 65 3.61 0.19 13.13
C PHE A 65 4.42 1.47 12.98
N MET A 66 3.76 2.63 12.82
CA MET A 66 4.44 3.93 12.67
C MET A 66 5.20 4.35 13.93
N LYS A 67 4.69 4.04 15.12
CA LYS A 67 5.43 4.27 16.38
C LYS A 67 6.75 3.50 16.41
N ASN A 68 6.75 2.28 15.89
CA ASN A 68 7.93 1.42 15.85
C ASN A 68 8.82 1.69 14.62
N LYS A 69 8.30 2.36 13.59
CA LYS A 69 9.02 2.68 12.35
C LYS A 69 10.17 3.67 12.54
N THR A 70 10.13 4.47 13.62
CA THR A 70 11.20 5.40 14.00
C THR A 70 12.56 4.72 14.22
N GLU A 71 12.59 3.40 14.39
CA GLU A 71 13.83 2.63 14.53
C GLU A 71 14.43 2.14 13.20
N CYS A 72 13.74 2.30 12.06
CA CYS A 72 14.19 1.79 10.75
C CYS A 72 13.81 2.74 9.62
N LEU A 73 14.56 3.82 9.45
CA LEU A 73 14.56 4.62 8.23
C LEU A 73 15.54 4.01 7.20
N PRO A 74 15.10 3.69 5.97
CA PRO A 74 15.99 3.20 4.93
C PRO A 74 16.71 4.39 4.30
N GLY A 75 17.90 4.70 4.80
CA GLY A 75 18.80 5.73 4.27
C GLY A 75 20.26 5.29 4.31
N ASP A 76 20.70 4.64 5.39
CA ASP A 76 22.08 4.20 5.53
C ASP A 76 22.14 2.75 6.03
N GLY A 77 22.50 1.81 5.15
CA GLY A 77 23.16 0.54 5.48
C GLY A 77 22.61 -0.38 6.59
N ALA A 78 21.44 -0.12 7.17
CA ALA A 78 20.99 -0.84 8.35
C ALA A 78 20.29 -2.14 7.95
N THR A 79 20.95 -3.25 8.22
CA THR A 79 20.35 -4.59 8.23
C THR A 79 19.19 -4.61 9.22
N CYS A 80 17.96 -4.50 8.72
CA CYS A 80 16.77 -4.75 9.53
C CYS A 80 16.82 -6.21 9.98
N LYS A 81 17.24 -6.48 11.22
CA LYS A 81 17.04 -7.80 11.83
C LYS A 81 15.54 -7.98 11.94
N GLY A 82 15.01 -8.91 11.14
CA GLY A 82 13.61 -9.29 11.20
C GLY A 82 13.21 -9.54 12.64
N SER A 83 12.16 -8.85 13.08
CA SER A 83 11.46 -9.16 14.32
C SER A 83 10.77 -10.50 14.12
N ALA A 84 11.55 -11.57 14.32
CA ALA A 84 11.02 -12.87 14.66
C ALA A 84 10.25 -12.71 15.97
N LYS A 85 8.92 -12.81 15.91
CA LYS A 85 8.14 -13.27 17.05
C LYS A 85 7.11 -14.29 16.54
N ARG A 86 7.26 -15.47 17.14
CA ARG A 86 6.58 -16.75 16.97
C ARG A 86 5.06 -16.63 16.89
#